data_AF-A0A9X8YAG8-F1
#
_entry.id   AF-A0A9X8YAG8-F1
#
_cell.length_a   1.000
_cell.length_b   1.000
_cell.length_c   1.000
_cell.angle_alpha   90.00
_cell.angle_beta   90.00
_cell.angle_gamma   90.00
#
_symmetry.space_group_name_H-M   'P 1'
#
loop_
_entity.id
_entity.type
_entity.pdbx_description
1 polymer ?
#
loop_
_entity_poly.entity_id
_entity_poly.type
_entity_poly.pdbx_seq_one_letter_code
_entity_poly.pdbx_strand_id
1 'polypeptide(L)'
;MLTLRFFGLRDGDQDEVLATLTLNDDLTHEITGKAPDVIELDLNTVAADGSGFVSFSENPVLWARSIQTTIRGPYLYTKLEEDTFPEAATK
;
A
#
# COMPACT_ATOMS: atom_id res chain seq x y z
N MET A 1 10.20 -3.62 8.29
CA MET A 1 8.96 -4.23 7.78
C MET A 1 7.95 -3.11 7.54
N LEU A 2 7.05 -3.31 6.58
CA LEU A 2 5.96 -2.41 6.27
C LEU A 2 4.68 -3.23 6.12
N THR A 3 3.60 -2.77 6.73
CA THR A 3 2.27 -3.42 6.65
C THR A 3 1.25 -2.43 6.12
N LEU A 4 0.66 -2.77 4.97
CA LEU A 4 -0.36 -1.98 4.30
C LEU A 4 -1.65 -2.79 4.20
N ARG A 5 -2.76 -2.22 4.68
CA ARG A 5 -4.08 -2.85 4.64
C ARG A 5 -5.01 -2.16 3.66
N PHE A 6 -5.75 -2.97 2.91
CA PHE A 6 -6.78 -2.55 1.97
C PHE A 6 -8.14 -2.79 2.61
N PHE A 7 -8.94 -1.74 2.70
CA PHE A 7 -10.25 -1.74 3.34
C PHE A 7 -11.34 -1.55 2.30
N GLY A 8 -12.31 -2.44 2.32
CA GLY A 8 -13.57 -2.28 1.62
C GLY A 8 -14.59 -1.62 2.53
N LEU A 9 -15.40 -0.72 1.99
CA LEU A 9 -16.62 -0.27 2.67
C LEU A 9 -17.74 -1.24 2.29
N ARG A 10 -18.18 -2.04 3.27
CA ARG A 10 -19.40 -2.83 3.14
C ARG A 10 -20.58 -1.95 3.53
N ASP A 11 -21.63 -1.98 2.70
CA ASP A 11 -22.93 -1.32 2.94
C ASP A 11 -23.27 -1.23 4.45
N GLY A 12 -23.09 -0.03 5.03
CA GLY A 12 -23.27 0.22 6.47
C GLY A 12 -21.99 0.23 7.34
N ASP A 13 -21.18 1.29 7.19
CA ASP A 13 -20.21 1.84 8.17
C ASP A 13 -19.13 0.93 8.79
N GLN A 14 -18.97 -0.32 8.36
CA GLN A 14 -17.88 -1.17 8.86
C GLN A 14 -16.76 -1.31 7.84
N ASP A 15 -15.58 -0.86 8.26
CA ASP A 15 -14.30 -1.11 7.61
C ASP A 15 -14.01 -2.62 7.60
N GLU A 16 -14.04 -3.25 6.43
CA GLU A 16 -13.63 -4.65 6.27
C GLU A 16 -12.23 -4.71 5.65
N VAL A 17 -11.26 -5.34 6.33
CA VAL A 17 -9.95 -5.63 5.74
C VAL A 17 -10.13 -6.68 4.65
N LEU A 18 -9.94 -6.26 3.39
CA LEU A 18 -10.02 -7.12 2.22
C LEU A 18 -8.70 -7.84 1.97
N ALA A 19 -7.59 -7.11 2.10
CA ALA A 19 -6.25 -7.63 1.88
C ALA A 19 -5.22 -6.90 2.74
N THR A 20 -4.13 -7.59 3.04
CA THR A 20 -2.95 -7.07 3.71
C THR A 20 -1.73 -7.40 2.85
N LEU A 21 -0.94 -6.37 2.54
CA LEU A 21 0.41 -6.49 1.99
C LEU A 21 1.39 -6.32 3.14
N THR A 22 2.25 -7.32 3.34
CA THR A 22 3.40 -7.25 4.24
C THR A 22 4.66 -7.22 3.40
N LEU A 23 5.51 -6.22 3.60
CA LEU A 23 6.83 -6.09 2.99
C LEU A 23 7.90 -6.26 4.08
N ASN A 24 8.67 -7.33 3.98
CA ASN A 24 9.73 -7.65 4.92
C ASN A 24 10.98 -6.79 4.66
N ASP A 25 11.90 -6.73 5.62
CA ASP A 25 13.13 -5.92 5.52
C ASP A 25 14.04 -6.31 4.35
N ASP A 26 13.95 -7.56 3.88
CA ASP A 26 14.66 -8.07 2.71
C ASP A 26 13.95 -7.78 1.38
N LEU A 27 12.90 -6.94 1.42
CA LEU A 27 12.02 -6.57 0.29
C LEU A 27 11.19 -7.73 -0.27
N THR A 28 11.19 -8.90 0.36
CA THR A 28 10.19 -9.93 0.06
C THR A 28 8.82 -9.47 0.54
N HIS A 29 7.76 -9.90 -0.14
CA HIS A 29 6.40 -9.53 0.22
C HIS A 29 5.48 -10.73 0.32
N GLU A 30 4.43 -10.56 1.12
CA GLU A 30 3.32 -11.49 1.25
C GLU A 30 2.01 -10.73 1.12
N ILE A 31 1.05 -11.32 0.40
CA ILE A 31 -0.31 -10.81 0.30
C ILE A 31 -1.24 -11.83 0.94
N THR A 32 -2.03 -11.39 1.91
CA THR A 32 -3.03 -12.21 2.60
C THR A 32 -4.38 -11.50 2.62
N GLY A 33 -5.47 -12.24 2.82
CA GLY A 33 -6.81 -11.66 3.01
C GLY A 33 -7.91 -12.37 2.24
N LYS A 34 -9.11 -11.78 2.28
CA LYS A 34 -10.32 -12.32 1.64
C LYS A 34 -10.37 -12.04 0.13
N ALA A 35 -9.73 -10.96 -0.30
CA ALA A 35 -9.68 -10.53 -1.68
C ALA A 35 -8.26 -10.01 -2.01
N PRO A 36 -7.24 -10.89 -2.06
CA PRO A 36 -5.85 -10.49 -2.28
C PRO A 36 -5.64 -9.75 -3.61
N ASP A 37 -6.45 -10.07 -4.62
CA ASP A 37 -6.37 -9.48 -5.97
C ASP A 37 -6.71 -7.98 -6.03
N VAL A 38 -7.25 -7.39 -4.94
CA VAL A 38 -7.46 -5.93 -4.86
C VAL A 38 -6.14 -5.15 -4.77
N ILE A 39 -5.02 -5.84 -4.52
CA ILE A 39 -3.68 -5.26 -4.49
C ILE A 39 -3.06 -5.35 -5.89
N GLU A 40 -3.14 -4.25 -6.64
CA GLU A 40 -2.56 -4.15 -7.98
C GLU A 40 -1.09 -3.69 -7.91
N LEU A 41 -0.14 -4.63 -7.76
CA LEU A 41 1.30 -4.30 -7.67
C LEU A 41 1.88 -3.65 -8.93
N ASP A 42 1.28 -3.89 -10.10
CA ASP A 42 1.70 -3.30 -11.37
C ASP A 42 1.23 -1.83 -11.53
N LEU A 43 0.42 -1.32 -10.59
CA LEU A 43 -0.08 0.04 -10.65
C LEU A 43 1.07 1.04 -10.44
N ASN A 44 1.22 1.98 -11.36
CA ASN A 44 2.07 3.14 -11.14
C ASN A 44 1.34 4.15 -10.27
N THR A 45 1.99 4.61 -9.20
CA THR A 45 1.45 5.59 -8.25
C THR A 45 2.29 6.87 -8.24
N VAL A 46 1.69 8.00 -7.91
CA VAL A 46 2.43 9.25 -7.70
C VAL A 46 3.23 9.12 -6.41
N ALA A 47 4.54 9.23 -6.51
CA ALA A 47 5.45 9.05 -5.40
C ALA A 47 5.21 10.11 -4.30
N ALA A 48 5.15 9.66 -3.04
CA ALA A 48 4.91 10.52 -1.88
C ALA A 48 6.00 11.56 -1.65
N ASP A 49 7.22 11.31 -2.13
CA ASP A 49 8.36 12.23 -2.08
C ASP A 49 8.38 13.24 -3.25
N GLY A 50 7.41 13.18 -4.17
CA GLY A 50 7.31 14.05 -5.34
C GLY A 50 8.26 13.70 -6.49
N SER A 51 8.96 12.56 -6.43
CA SER A 51 9.91 12.13 -7.47
C SER A 51 9.26 11.78 -8.83
N GLY A 52 7.92 11.71 -8.88
CA GLY A 52 7.16 11.43 -10.11
C GLY A 52 6.23 10.25 -9.93
N PHE A 53 6.28 9.30 -10.85
CA PHE A 53 5.57 8.02 -10.73
C PHE A 53 6.54 6.93 -10.28
N VAL A 54 6.06 6.04 -9.42
CA VAL A 54 6.81 4.88 -8.90
C VAL A 54 5.98 3.62 -9.06
N SER A 55 6.61 2.50 -9.39
CA SER A 55 6.01 1.16 -9.43
C SER A 55 6.49 0.34 -8.24
N PHE A 56 5.74 -0.71 -7.88
CA PHE A 56 6.16 -1.63 -6.83
C PHE A 56 7.48 -2.34 -7.18
N SER A 57 7.67 -2.68 -8.45
CA SER A 57 8.89 -3.35 -8.94
C SER A 57 10.13 -2.45 -8.91
N GLU A 58 9.97 -1.13 -9.04
CA GLU A 58 11.08 -0.18 -8.96
C GLU A 58 11.45 0.11 -7.51
N ASN A 59 10.46 0.42 -6.67
CA ASN A 59 10.68 0.74 -5.26
C ASN A 59 9.46 0.33 -4.42
N PRO A 60 9.44 -0.89 -3.87
CA PRO A 60 8.25 -1.42 -3.18
C PRO A 60 7.91 -0.64 -1.90
N VAL A 61 8.91 -0.11 -1.21
CA VAL A 61 8.73 0.70 -0.01
C VAL A 61 8.07 2.04 -0.36
N LEU A 62 8.64 2.78 -1.33
CA LEU A 62 8.09 4.07 -1.74
C LEU A 62 6.71 3.89 -2.38
N TRP A 63 6.49 2.84 -3.17
CA TRP A 63 5.19 2.48 -3.71
C TRP A 63 4.15 2.28 -2.60
N ALA A 64 4.48 1.46 -1.59
CA ALA A 64 3.54 1.17 -0.49
C ALA A 64 3.24 2.39 0.38
N ARG A 65 4.19 3.31 0.53
CA ARG A 65 3.96 4.63 1.15
C ARG A 65 3.07 5.54 0.30
N SER A 66 3.16 5.43 -1.02
CA SER A 66 2.50 6.32 -1.98
C SER A 66 1.07 5.91 -2.29
N ILE A 67 0.78 4.60 -2.30
CA ILE A 67 -0.50 4.02 -2.72
C ILE A 67 -1.69 4.51 -1.89
N GLN A 68 -1.47 4.97 -0.65
CA GLN A 68 -2.49 5.58 0.20
C GLN A 68 -3.16 6.81 -0.42
N THR A 69 -2.42 7.55 -1.24
CA THR A 69 -2.94 8.73 -1.94
C THR A 69 -3.69 8.36 -3.22
N THR A 70 -3.32 7.23 -3.82
CA THR A 70 -3.88 6.75 -5.09
C THR A 70 -5.17 5.98 -4.88
N ILE A 71 -5.20 5.10 -3.87
CA ILE A 71 -6.38 4.29 -3.53
C ILE A 71 -7.07 4.96 -2.33
N ARG A 72 -7.88 5.96 -2.66
CA ARG A 72 -8.68 6.74 -1.69
C ARG A 72 -10.09 6.98 -2.22
N GLY A 73 -10.88 5.92 -2.28
CA GLY A 73 -12.27 5.95 -2.73
C GLY A 73 -13.27 5.62 -1.61
N PRO A 74 -14.57 5.89 -1.85
CA PRO A 74 -15.66 5.55 -0.92
C PRO A 74 -15.96 4.05 -0.85
N TYR A 75 -15.25 3.20 -1.60
CA TYR A 75 -15.46 1.75 -1.61
C TYR A 75 -14.19 0.94 -1.35
N LEU A 76 -13.03 1.57 -1.58
CA LEU A 76 -11.72 0.98 -1.37
C LEU A 76 -10.77 2.08 -0.94
N TYR A 77 -10.10 1.89 0.18
CA TYR A 77 -9.02 2.76 0.61
C TYR A 77 -7.95 1.96 1.35
N THR A 78 -6.76 2.52 1.51
CA THR A 78 -5.65 1.83 2.18
C THR A 78 -5.17 2.56 3.44
N LYS A 79 -4.71 1.80 4.44
CA LYS A 79 -4.03 2.34 5.62
C LYS A 79 -2.69 1.63 5.81
N LEU A 80 -1.64 2.41 5.92
CA LEU A 80 -0.32 1.99 6.36
C LEU A 80 -0.37 1.87 7.89
N GLU A 81 -0.20 0.65 8.41
CA GLU A 81 -0.29 0.39 9.86
C GLU A 81 1.08 0.28 10.51
N GLU A 82 2.07 -0.19 9.78
CA GLU A 82 3.44 -0.31 10.24
C GLU A 82 4.40 0.08 9.13
N ASP A 83 5.43 0.83 9.48
CA ASP A 83 6.52 1.18 8.59
C ASP A 83 7.77 1.41 9.43
N THR A 84 8.69 0.45 9.38
CA THR A 84 9.98 0.53 10.07
C THR A 84 11.13 0.80 9.11
N PHE A 85 10.85 1.02 7.82
CA PHE A 85 11.89 1.39 6.87
C PHE A 85 12.34 2.83 7.15
N PRO A 86 13.63 3.16 6.95
CA PRO A 86 14.06 4.54 7.08
C PRO A 86 13.27 5.45 6.12
N GLU A 87 12.98 6.68 6.56
CA GLU A 87 12.53 7.70 5.62
C GLU A 87 13.59 7.83 4.52
N ALA A 88 13.15 7.87 3.26
CA ALA A 88 14.08 8.12 2.16
C ALA A 88 14.75 9.47 2.46
N ALA A 89 16.07 9.48 2.56
CA ALA A 89 16.82 10.69 2.85
C ALA A 89 16.45 11.75 1.79
N THR A 90 15.72 12.77 2.22
CA THR A 90 15.41 13.94 1.40
C THR A 90 16.77 14.58 1.05
N LYS A 91 17.16 14.48 -0.22
CA LYS A 91 18.35 15.16 -0.74
C LYS A 91 18.04 16.61 -1.07
#